data_AF-A0A827XBD3-F1
#
_entry.id   AF-A0A827XBD3-F1
#
_cell.length_a   1.000
_cell.length_b   1.000
_cell.length_c   1.000
_cell.angle_alpha   90.00
_cell.angle_beta   90.00
_cell.angle_gamma   90.00
#
_symmetry.space_group_name_H-M   'P 1'
#
loop_
_entity.id
_entity.type
_entity.pdbx_description
1 polymer ?
#
loop_
_entity_poly.entity_id
_entity_poly.type
_entity_poly.pdbx_seq_one_letter_code
_entity_poly.pdbx_strand_id
1 'polypeptide(L)'
;MLTLIIFFVLLIAACFFCFAPPRRGYDRNEIIPYKIKLSINKYRLYIYSSGKVRQYLLFLVILSLYYSIAEPFKSELIKNISYSLMAAFIFDTGLNFSKENITKGVISTRWHNDLYSSFERMKAINKIYYPSNKEINTEGLSKAITSSLFNDDANSFAKRDFCLMWDLSSEKYLSYKEIIIRKGDKLDAVCLRFINDDYKFLVNFNRDEEVFKYFPSIMQPSLKTYRALSRLVNSIKDPSRFKFTTESLEMELLEYLELRNELFNDIEEVMGSYAQRAP
;
A
#
# COMPACT_ATOMS: atom_id res chain seq x y z
N MET A 1 -35.83 -23.05 1.31
CA MET A 1 -35.56 -22.11 0.18
C MET A 1 -35.29 -20.71 0.70
N LEU A 2 -36.25 -19.99 1.29
CA LEU A 2 -36.04 -18.60 1.78
C LEU A 2 -34.90 -18.46 2.81
N THR A 3 -34.85 -19.33 3.82
CA THR A 3 -33.79 -19.33 4.85
C THR A 3 -32.40 -19.57 4.27
N LEU A 4 -32.33 -20.37 3.21
CA LEU A 4 -31.10 -20.75 2.51
C LEU A 4 -30.62 -19.60 1.60
N ILE A 5 -31.54 -18.87 0.97
CA ILE A 5 -31.24 -17.65 0.22
C ILE A 5 -30.72 -16.55 1.16
N ILE A 6 -31.39 -16.33 2.29
CA ILE A 6 -30.96 -15.38 3.32
C ILE A 6 -29.56 -15.74 3.84
N PHE A 7 -29.28 -17.04 4.04
CA PHE A 7 -27.96 -17.53 4.42
C PHE A 7 -26.87 -17.12 3.41
N PHE A 8 -27.07 -17.39 2.11
CA PHE A 8 -26.09 -17.05 1.09
C PHE A 8 -25.84 -15.54 1.00
N VAL A 9 -26.89 -14.72 1.11
CA VAL A 9 -26.75 -13.25 1.12
C VAL A 9 -25.93 -12.77 2.32
N LEU A 10 -26.20 -13.30 3.51
CA LEU A 10 -25.44 -12.95 4.72
C LEU A 10 -24.00 -13.45 4.68
N LEU A 11 -23.77 -14.63 4.10
CA LEU A 11 -22.43 -15.18 3.89
C LEU A 11 -21.61 -14.30 2.94
N ILE A 12 -22.19 -13.90 1.82
CA ILE A 12 -21.55 -12.99 0.85
C ILE A 12 -21.24 -11.65 1.51
N ALA A 13 -22.18 -11.10 2.28
CA ALA A 13 -21.97 -9.87 3.03
C ALA A 13 -20.85 -10.00 4.07
N ALA A 14 -20.76 -11.14 4.78
CA ALA A 14 -19.68 -11.43 5.73
C ALA A 14 -18.32 -11.55 5.04
N CYS A 15 -18.26 -12.24 3.89
CA CYS A 15 -17.06 -12.32 3.07
C CYS A 15 -16.60 -10.93 2.60
N PHE A 16 -17.52 -10.11 2.10
CA PHE A 16 -17.19 -8.74 1.69
C PHE A 16 -16.69 -7.90 2.86
N PHE A 17 -17.32 -8.05 4.03
CA PHE A 17 -16.90 -7.34 5.23
C PHE A 17 -15.48 -7.71 5.68
N CYS A 18 -15.15 -9.01 5.68
CA CYS A 18 -13.86 -9.51 6.19
C CYS A 18 -12.71 -9.36 5.21
N PHE A 19 -12.95 -9.53 3.90
CA PHE A 19 -11.88 -9.71 2.91
C PHE A 19 -11.77 -8.60 1.87
N ALA A 20 -12.82 -7.79 1.66
CA ALA A 20 -12.70 -6.66 0.75
C ALA A 20 -12.08 -5.44 1.49
N PRO A 21 -11.35 -4.56 0.78
CA PRO A 21 -10.83 -3.34 1.38
C PRO A 21 -11.93 -2.43 1.94
N PRO A 22 -11.67 -1.77 3.07
CA PRO A 22 -12.57 -0.77 3.63
C PRO A 22 -12.76 0.42 2.68
N ARG A 23 -13.99 0.95 2.62
CA ARG A 23 -14.27 2.15 1.81
C ARG A 23 -13.60 3.37 2.45
N ARG A 24 -12.99 4.24 1.65
CA ARG A 24 -12.32 5.46 2.14
C ARG A 24 -13.31 6.57 2.53
N GLY A 25 -14.46 6.65 1.85
CA GLY A 25 -15.54 7.59 2.13
C GLY A 25 -16.90 6.91 2.36
N TYR A 26 -17.78 7.60 3.10
CA TYR A 26 -19.19 7.22 3.26
C TYR A 26 -20.08 8.37 2.84
N ASP A 27 -21.11 8.06 2.04
CA ASP A 27 -22.18 9.01 1.80
C ASP A 27 -22.94 9.30 3.10
N ARG A 28 -23.13 10.59 3.37
CA ARG A 28 -23.84 11.06 4.56
C ARG A 28 -25.33 10.73 4.54
N ASN A 29 -25.86 10.28 3.40
CA ASN A 29 -27.30 10.17 3.13
C ASN A 29 -27.92 8.77 3.34
N GLU A 30 -27.24 7.82 3.99
CA GLU A 30 -27.82 6.48 4.23
C GLU A 30 -28.38 6.30 5.65
N ILE A 31 -29.29 5.33 5.80
CA ILE A 31 -30.12 5.00 6.97
C ILE A 31 -29.33 4.80 8.28
N ILE A 32 -28.09 4.31 8.20
CA ILE A 32 -27.26 4.04 9.40
C ILE A 32 -26.55 5.34 9.85
N PRO A 33 -26.57 5.69 11.16
CA PRO A 33 -25.86 6.86 11.66
C PRO A 33 -24.37 6.87 11.30
N TYR A 34 -23.87 8.02 10.85
CA TYR A 34 -22.49 8.19 10.39
C TYR A 34 -21.43 7.73 11.43
N LYS A 35 -21.64 8.02 12.71
CA LYS A 35 -20.74 7.59 13.80
C LYS A 35 -20.58 6.07 13.89
N ILE A 36 -21.66 5.33 13.67
CA ILE A 36 -21.66 3.86 13.70
C ILE A 36 -20.89 3.33 12.48
N LYS A 37 -21.17 3.86 11.27
CA LYS A 37 -20.43 3.49 10.05
C LYS A 37 -18.93 3.72 10.20
N LEU A 38 -18.54 4.88 10.73
CA LEU A 38 -17.14 5.23 10.91
C LEU A 38 -16.43 4.28 11.89
N SER A 39 -17.10 3.89 12.97
CA SER A 39 -16.57 2.94 13.95
C SER A 39 -16.43 1.54 13.37
N ILE A 40 -17.45 1.06 12.63
CA ILE A 40 -17.42 -0.21 11.91
C ILE A 40 -16.28 -0.22 10.88
N ASN A 41 -16.07 0.88 10.16
CA ASN A 41 -15.00 0.97 9.17
C ASN A 41 -13.61 1.00 9.78
N LYS A 42 -13.44 1.68 10.94
CA LYS A 42 -12.19 1.65 11.70
C LYS A 42 -11.86 0.22 12.12
N TYR A 43 -12.84 -0.51 12.62
CA TYR A 43 -12.67 -1.91 12.97
C TYR A 43 -12.36 -2.79 11.76
N ARG A 44 -13.10 -2.61 10.65
CA ARG A 44 -12.85 -3.33 9.40
C ARG A 44 -11.45 -3.06 8.86
N LEU A 45 -10.99 -1.81 8.88
CA LEU A 45 -9.62 -1.43 8.52
C LEU A 45 -8.59 -2.10 9.43
N TYR A 46 -8.85 -2.17 10.73
CA TYR A 46 -8.01 -2.90 11.67
C TYR A 46 -7.91 -4.38 11.32
N ILE A 47 -9.03 -5.05 11.06
CA ILE A 47 -9.03 -6.46 10.66
C ILE A 47 -8.28 -6.66 9.35
N TYR A 48 -8.58 -5.83 8.35
CA TYR A 48 -7.97 -5.92 7.03
C TYR A 48 -6.44 -5.76 7.09
N SER A 49 -5.99 -4.70 7.77
CA SER A 49 -4.57 -4.36 7.92
C SER A 49 -3.77 -5.32 8.80
N SER A 50 -4.44 -6.21 9.54
CA SER A 50 -3.79 -7.20 10.43
C SER A 50 -3.51 -8.52 9.73
N GLY A 51 -3.84 -8.64 8.45
CA GLY A 51 -3.56 -9.81 7.63
C GLY A 51 -4.61 -10.91 7.70
N LYS A 52 -4.39 -11.95 6.88
CA LYS A 52 -5.40 -12.97 6.57
C LYS A 52 -5.87 -13.78 7.79
N VAL A 53 -4.99 -14.05 8.76
CA VAL A 53 -5.34 -14.84 9.95
C VAL A 53 -6.48 -14.17 10.74
N ARG A 54 -6.36 -12.86 11.00
CA ARG A 54 -7.39 -12.12 11.74
C ARG A 54 -8.69 -11.98 10.91
N GLN A 55 -8.59 -11.87 9.58
CA GLN A 55 -9.75 -11.87 8.67
C GLN A 55 -10.50 -13.21 8.72
N TYR A 56 -9.79 -14.35 8.69
CA TYR A 56 -10.40 -15.67 8.82
C TYR A 56 -11.01 -15.89 10.19
N LEU A 57 -10.34 -15.44 11.27
CA LEU A 57 -10.90 -15.51 12.63
C LEU A 57 -12.22 -14.75 12.72
N LEU A 58 -12.27 -13.52 12.21
CA LEU A 58 -13.51 -12.74 12.19
C LEU A 58 -14.61 -13.44 11.39
N PHE A 59 -14.27 -14.00 10.24
CA PHE A 59 -15.21 -14.73 9.42
C PHE A 59 -15.80 -15.95 10.18
N LEU A 60 -14.96 -16.71 10.87
CA LEU A 60 -15.38 -17.83 11.72
C LEU A 60 -16.29 -17.37 12.88
N VAL A 61 -16.02 -16.20 13.44
CA VAL A 61 -16.87 -15.61 14.50
C VAL A 61 -18.24 -15.23 13.95
N ILE A 62 -18.29 -14.58 12.77
CA ILE A 62 -19.57 -14.23 12.13
C ILE A 62 -20.37 -15.50 11.81
N LEU A 63 -19.72 -16.54 11.30
CA LEU A 63 -20.35 -17.84 11.09
C LEU A 63 -20.86 -18.45 12.40
N SER A 64 -20.08 -18.36 13.47
CA SER A 64 -20.46 -18.86 14.80
C SER A 64 -21.68 -18.11 15.36
N LEU A 65 -21.72 -16.78 15.20
CA LEU A 65 -22.86 -15.94 15.61
C LEU A 65 -24.10 -16.30 14.81
N TYR A 66 -23.97 -16.43 13.49
CA TYR A 66 -25.05 -16.85 12.63
C TYR A 66 -25.59 -18.23 13.02
N TYR A 67 -24.70 -19.21 13.21
CA TYR A 67 -25.06 -20.57 13.58
C TYR A 67 -25.79 -20.63 14.93
N SER A 68 -25.33 -19.85 15.91
CA SER A 68 -25.93 -19.78 17.25
C SER A 68 -27.34 -19.17 17.26
N ILE A 69 -27.67 -18.32 16.29
CA ILE A 69 -28.98 -17.69 16.13
C ILE A 69 -29.92 -18.58 15.30
N ALA A 70 -29.39 -19.29 14.30
CA ALA A 70 -30.19 -20.02 13.32
C ALA A 70 -30.58 -21.45 13.75
N GLU A 71 -29.79 -22.13 14.58
CA GLU A 71 -30.09 -23.50 15.03
C GLU A 71 -30.02 -23.65 16.55
N PRO A 72 -30.99 -24.34 17.20
CA PRO A 72 -30.79 -24.85 18.55
C PRO A 72 -29.71 -25.93 18.47
N PHE A 73 -28.56 -25.68 19.09
CA PHE A 73 -27.37 -26.53 19.03
C PHE A 73 -27.70 -28.03 19.23
N LYS A 74 -27.62 -28.83 18.16
CA LYS A 74 -27.75 -30.28 18.22
C LYS A 74 -26.46 -30.96 18.71
N SER A 75 -25.32 -30.28 18.59
CA SER A 75 -24.00 -30.76 19.01
C SER A 75 -23.41 -29.83 20.05
N GLU A 76 -23.15 -30.36 21.25
CA GLU A 76 -22.51 -29.66 22.35
C GLU A 76 -21.08 -29.23 22.03
N LEU A 77 -20.38 -30.00 21.19
CA LEU A 77 -19.04 -29.65 20.70
C LEU A 77 -19.06 -28.36 19.86
N ILE A 78 -19.99 -28.27 18.89
CA ILE A 78 -20.11 -27.10 18.00
C ILE A 78 -20.53 -25.87 18.81
N LYS A 79 -21.39 -26.06 19.82
CA LYS A 79 -21.79 -25.02 20.77
C LYS A 79 -20.59 -24.45 21.53
N ASN A 80 -19.75 -25.32 22.09
CA ASN A 80 -18.57 -24.91 22.86
C ASN A 80 -17.53 -24.21 21.98
N ILE A 81 -17.32 -24.70 20.74
CA ILE A 81 -16.44 -24.04 19.77
C ILE A 81 -16.97 -22.64 19.40
N SER A 82 -18.27 -22.52 19.12
CA SER A 82 -18.90 -21.25 18.74
C SER A 82 -18.76 -20.21 19.85
N TYR A 83 -19.06 -20.56 21.11
CA TYR A 83 -18.88 -19.63 22.23
C TYR A 83 -17.42 -19.29 22.50
N SER A 84 -16.50 -20.23 22.31
CA SER A 84 -15.06 -19.96 22.46
C SER A 84 -14.57 -18.96 21.41
N LEU A 85 -15.03 -19.09 20.16
CA LEU A 85 -14.73 -18.13 19.09
C LEU A 85 -15.32 -16.75 19.39
N MET A 86 -16.56 -16.68 19.87
CA MET A 86 -17.18 -15.41 20.29
C MET A 86 -16.43 -14.75 21.45
N ALA A 87 -16.00 -15.54 22.45
CA ALA A 87 -15.22 -15.02 23.57
C ALA A 87 -13.86 -14.48 23.09
N ALA A 88 -13.15 -15.22 22.24
CA ALA A 88 -11.90 -14.77 21.63
C ALA A 88 -12.09 -13.46 20.84
N PHE A 89 -13.20 -13.32 20.11
CA PHE A 89 -13.55 -12.08 19.42
C PHE A 89 -13.78 -10.91 20.37
N ILE A 90 -14.49 -11.10 21.49
CA ILE A 90 -14.71 -10.03 22.48
C ILE A 90 -13.38 -9.56 23.05
N PHE A 91 -12.46 -10.47 23.37
CA PHE A 91 -11.13 -10.11 23.86
C PHE A 91 -10.28 -9.39 22.79
N ASP A 92 -10.27 -9.85 21.54
CA ASP A 92 -9.55 -9.17 20.45
C ASP A 92 -10.15 -7.77 20.15
N THR A 93 -11.48 -7.63 20.18
CA THR A 93 -12.19 -6.36 19.96
C THR A 93 -12.00 -5.39 21.12
N GLY A 94 -11.99 -5.88 22.36
CA GLY A 94 -11.94 -5.03 23.56
C GLY A 94 -10.54 -4.58 23.94
N LEU A 95 -9.56 -5.50 23.94
CA LEU A 95 -8.21 -5.24 24.48
C LEU A 95 -7.21 -4.92 23.37
N ASN A 96 -7.19 -5.71 22.29
CA ASN A 96 -6.18 -5.56 21.25
C ASN A 96 -6.51 -4.41 20.30
N PHE A 97 -7.77 -4.27 19.89
CA PHE A 97 -8.18 -3.24 18.94
C PHE A 97 -7.77 -1.83 19.38
N SER A 98 -8.09 -1.41 20.61
CA SER A 98 -7.83 -0.02 21.03
C SER A 98 -6.32 0.30 21.03
N LYS A 99 -5.51 -0.59 21.62
CA LYS A 99 -4.05 -0.43 21.70
C LYS A 99 -3.38 -0.52 20.33
N GLU A 100 -3.69 -1.55 19.56
CA GLU A 100 -3.09 -1.77 18.24
C GLU A 100 -3.53 -0.71 17.24
N ASN A 101 -4.79 -0.25 17.28
CA ASN A 101 -5.30 0.78 16.38
C ASN A 101 -4.61 2.13 16.59
N ILE A 102 -4.34 2.52 17.85
CA ILE A 102 -3.53 3.72 18.15
C ILE A 102 -2.11 3.54 17.61
N THR A 103 -1.50 2.38 17.86
CA THR A 103 -0.12 2.12 17.42
C THR A 103 0.00 2.14 15.89
N LYS A 104 -0.95 1.51 15.17
CA LYS A 104 -1.07 1.60 13.70
C LYS A 104 -1.21 3.05 13.22
N GLY A 105 -1.96 3.87 13.95
CA GLY A 105 -2.07 5.31 13.72
C GLY A 105 -0.71 6.02 13.78
N VAL A 106 0.04 5.82 14.85
CA VAL A 106 1.36 6.44 15.04
C VAL A 106 2.35 6.01 13.95
N ILE A 107 2.40 4.72 13.63
CA ILE A 107 3.28 4.20 12.56
C ILE A 107 2.87 4.77 11.20
N SER A 108 1.57 4.83 10.90
CA SER A 108 1.07 5.43 9.66
C SER A 108 1.47 6.90 9.53
N THR A 109 1.30 7.71 10.58
CA THR A 109 1.70 9.11 10.58
C THR A 109 3.22 9.27 10.40
N ARG A 110 4.02 8.42 11.05
CA ARG A 110 5.49 8.41 10.90
C ARG A 110 5.92 8.24 9.44
N TRP A 111 5.25 7.36 8.71
CA TRP A 111 5.60 7.02 7.32
C TRP A 111 4.85 7.84 6.26
N HIS A 112 3.90 8.69 6.66
CA HIS A 112 3.02 9.40 5.74
C HIS A 112 3.80 10.26 4.74
N ASN A 113 4.68 11.15 5.23
CA ASN A 113 5.40 12.06 4.34
C ASN A 113 6.35 11.33 3.39
N ASP A 114 7.03 10.29 3.87
CA ASP A 114 7.97 9.53 3.05
C ASP A 114 7.24 8.75 1.94
N LEU A 115 6.12 8.10 2.27
CA LEU A 115 5.27 7.40 1.32
C LEU A 115 4.74 8.35 0.23
N TYR A 116 4.18 9.48 0.64
CA TYR A 116 3.60 10.45 -0.28
C TYR A 116 4.66 11.18 -1.11
N SER A 117 5.86 11.41 -0.56
CA SER A 117 7.00 11.90 -1.35
C SER A 117 7.34 10.94 -2.48
N SER A 118 7.42 9.63 -2.22
CA SER A 118 7.64 8.64 -3.28
C SER A 118 6.53 8.62 -4.34
N PHE A 119 5.26 8.85 -3.99
CA PHE A 119 4.20 9.04 -5.01
C PHE A 119 4.44 10.29 -5.86
N GLU A 120 4.82 11.41 -5.26
CA GLU A 120 5.11 12.66 -5.98
C GLU A 120 6.33 12.52 -6.90
N ARG A 121 7.41 11.84 -6.47
CA ARG A 121 8.58 11.56 -7.32
C ARG A 121 8.20 10.75 -8.57
N MET A 122 7.32 9.76 -8.43
CA MET A 122 6.84 8.98 -9.58
C MET A 122 6.05 9.84 -10.57
N LYS A 123 5.16 10.71 -10.06
CA LYS A 123 4.43 11.67 -10.89
C LYS A 123 5.37 12.66 -11.58
N ALA A 124 6.39 13.13 -10.87
CA ALA A 124 7.41 14.02 -11.40
C ALA A 124 8.17 13.37 -12.56
N ILE A 125 8.67 12.14 -12.36
CA ILE A 125 9.34 11.36 -13.41
C ILE A 125 8.40 11.12 -14.61
N ASN A 126 7.15 10.74 -14.37
CA ASN A 126 6.17 10.56 -15.44
C ASN A 126 5.94 11.86 -16.24
N LYS A 127 5.86 13.01 -15.55
CA LYS A 127 5.65 14.33 -16.17
C LYS A 127 6.83 14.79 -17.03
N ILE A 128 8.05 14.34 -16.74
CA ILE A 128 9.24 14.63 -17.55
C ILE A 128 9.10 13.99 -18.95
N TYR A 129 8.76 12.70 -18.99
CA TYR A 129 8.71 11.93 -20.24
C TYR A 129 7.36 12.00 -20.96
N TYR A 130 6.26 12.02 -20.20
CA TYR A 130 4.89 11.96 -20.71
C TYR A 130 4.01 13.07 -20.11
N PRO A 131 4.27 14.34 -20.45
CA PRO A 131 3.63 15.49 -19.80
C PRO A 131 2.11 15.59 -19.98
N SER A 132 1.57 14.95 -21.01
CA SER A 132 0.12 14.92 -21.30
C SER A 132 -0.58 13.71 -20.69
N ASN A 133 0.16 12.70 -20.22
CA ASN A 133 -0.42 11.49 -19.64
C ASN A 133 -0.66 11.67 -18.14
N LYS A 134 -1.92 11.50 -17.73
CA LYS A 134 -2.30 11.46 -16.31
C LYS A 134 -2.02 10.11 -15.67
N GLU A 135 -2.05 9.04 -16.47
CA GLU A 135 -1.77 7.69 -16.01
C GLU A 135 -0.29 7.36 -16.14
N ILE A 136 0.20 6.51 -15.23
CA ILE A 136 1.58 6.06 -15.18
C ILE A 136 1.71 4.84 -16.09
N ASN A 137 2.44 4.97 -17.19
CA ASN A 137 2.79 3.86 -18.08
C ASN A 137 4.16 3.30 -17.68
N THR A 138 4.18 2.17 -16.96
CA THR A 138 5.41 1.54 -16.45
C THR A 138 6.36 1.09 -17.57
N GLU A 139 5.81 0.51 -18.66
CA GLU A 139 6.60 0.06 -19.81
C GLU A 139 7.22 1.23 -20.59
N GLY A 140 6.45 2.30 -20.78
CA GLY A 140 7.00 3.52 -21.39
C GLY A 140 8.10 4.14 -20.53
N LEU A 141 7.89 4.18 -19.21
CA LEU A 141 8.85 4.76 -18.28
C LEU A 141 10.13 3.92 -18.16
N SER A 142 10.04 2.59 -18.15
CA SER A 142 11.24 1.74 -18.11
C SER A 142 12.14 1.99 -19.31
N LYS A 143 11.56 2.05 -20.52
CA LYS A 143 12.28 2.40 -21.76
C LYS A 143 12.94 3.77 -21.68
N ALA A 144 12.18 4.79 -21.26
CA ALA A 144 12.64 6.17 -21.25
C ALA A 144 13.76 6.41 -20.21
N ILE A 145 13.63 5.84 -19.02
CA ILE A 145 14.65 5.93 -17.96
C ILE A 145 15.90 5.16 -18.37
N THR A 146 15.76 3.95 -18.93
CA THR A 146 16.92 3.15 -19.37
C THR A 146 17.68 3.86 -20.49
N SER A 147 16.96 4.41 -21.48
CA SER A 147 17.55 5.27 -22.52
C SER A 147 18.29 6.45 -21.90
N SER A 148 17.69 7.17 -20.95
CA SER A 148 18.34 8.33 -20.31
C SER A 148 19.60 7.99 -19.51
N LEU A 149 19.68 6.78 -18.93
CA LEU A 149 20.82 6.35 -18.12
C LEU A 149 22.00 5.82 -18.95
N PHE A 150 21.73 5.22 -20.11
CA PHE A 150 22.73 4.40 -20.81
C PHE A 150 22.89 4.72 -22.30
N ASN A 151 21.93 5.42 -22.90
CA ASN A 151 22.02 5.90 -24.26
C ASN A 151 22.27 7.42 -24.24
N ASP A 152 23.01 7.95 -25.20
CA ASP A 152 23.13 9.40 -25.41
C ASP A 152 22.24 9.82 -26.59
N ASP A 153 20.95 9.52 -26.50
CA ASP A 153 19.96 9.86 -27.52
C ASP A 153 19.21 11.17 -27.19
N ALA A 154 18.42 11.68 -28.13
CA ALA A 154 17.64 12.91 -27.92
C ALA A 154 16.58 12.80 -26.80
N ASN A 155 16.24 11.59 -26.34
CA ASN A 155 15.32 11.38 -25.23
C ASN A 155 16.00 11.44 -23.86
N SER A 156 17.34 11.44 -23.85
CA SER A 156 18.16 11.53 -22.64
C SER A 156 18.30 12.96 -22.11
N PHE A 157 17.71 13.95 -22.81
CA PHE A 157 17.77 15.37 -22.47
C PHE A 157 16.38 15.97 -22.25
N ALA A 158 16.31 16.93 -21.33
CA ALA A 158 15.09 17.66 -21.03
C ALA A 158 14.63 18.51 -22.23
N LYS A 159 13.44 18.24 -22.75
CA LYS A 159 12.88 18.95 -23.91
C LYS A 159 12.41 20.39 -23.59
N ARG A 160 12.19 20.69 -22.30
CA ARG A 160 11.73 21.98 -21.76
C ARG A 160 12.13 22.14 -20.30
N ASP A 161 11.92 23.33 -19.75
CA ASP A 161 12.08 23.58 -18.33
C ASP A 161 10.98 22.89 -17.52
N PHE A 162 11.36 22.28 -16.40
CA PHE A 162 10.46 21.66 -15.44
C PHE A 162 10.72 22.22 -14.04
N CYS A 163 9.65 22.54 -13.33
CA CYS A 163 9.63 22.67 -11.87
C CYS A 163 8.71 21.59 -11.32
N LEU A 164 9.25 20.68 -10.51
CA LEU A 164 8.57 19.46 -10.07
C LEU A 164 8.67 19.33 -8.55
N MET A 165 7.54 19.00 -7.92
CA MET A 165 7.53 18.59 -6.51
C MET A 165 8.26 17.26 -6.36
N TRP A 166 9.16 17.17 -5.39
CA TRP A 166 9.97 15.97 -5.16
C TRP A 166 9.74 15.36 -3.77
N ASP A 167 9.83 16.18 -2.72
CA ASP A 167 9.61 15.71 -1.34
C ASP A 167 8.65 16.63 -0.59
N LEU A 168 7.89 16.04 0.33
CA LEU A 168 7.15 16.78 1.34
C LEU A 168 8.11 17.35 2.39
N SER A 169 7.99 18.64 2.70
CA SER A 169 8.73 19.26 3.80
C SER A 169 8.17 18.82 5.15
N SER A 170 9.05 18.73 6.15
CA SER A 170 8.70 18.46 7.54
C SER A 170 8.35 19.71 8.35
N GLU A 171 8.33 20.89 7.72
CA GLU A 171 8.07 22.16 8.43
C GLU A 171 6.58 22.41 8.69
N LYS A 172 6.27 23.32 9.63
CA LYS A 172 4.91 23.65 10.11
C LYS A 172 3.92 24.08 9.01
N TYR A 173 4.41 24.48 7.85
CA TYR A 173 3.61 24.75 6.66
C TYR A 173 3.91 23.66 5.64
N LEU A 174 2.88 23.07 5.03
CA LEU A 174 3.00 22.13 3.89
C LEU A 174 3.79 22.81 2.76
N SER A 175 5.12 22.75 2.82
CA SER A 175 6.01 23.15 1.75
C SER A 175 6.56 21.91 1.06
N TYR A 176 6.93 22.06 -0.20
CA TYR A 176 7.50 20.98 -1.00
C TYR A 176 8.94 21.33 -1.32
N LYS A 177 9.82 20.32 -1.29
CA LYS A 177 11.12 20.44 -1.95
C LYS A 177 10.90 20.25 -3.43
N GLU A 178 11.19 21.30 -4.20
CA GLU A 178 11.11 21.27 -5.65
C GLU A 178 12.45 20.92 -6.28
N ILE A 179 12.41 20.31 -7.46
CA ILE A 179 13.55 20.20 -8.36
C ILE A 179 13.30 21.01 -9.62
N ILE A 180 14.36 21.65 -10.10
CA ILE A 180 14.34 22.42 -11.35
C ILE A 180 15.22 21.69 -12.34
N ILE A 181 14.67 21.38 -13.51
CA ILE A 181 15.40 20.79 -14.64
C ILE A 181 15.27 21.78 -15.79
N ARG A 182 16.39 22.26 -16.31
CA ARG A 182 16.42 23.19 -17.44
C ARG A 182 16.37 22.44 -18.75
N LYS A 183 15.82 23.08 -19.78
CA LYS A 183 15.87 22.57 -21.14
C LYS A 183 17.33 22.28 -21.54
N GLY A 184 17.58 21.07 -22.03
CA GLY A 184 18.90 20.61 -22.42
C GLY A 184 19.69 19.93 -21.31
N ASP A 185 19.20 19.91 -20.06
CA ASP A 185 19.84 19.13 -18.99
C ASP A 185 19.73 17.63 -19.28
N LYS A 186 20.79 16.88 -18.96
CA LYS A 186 20.78 15.42 -19.03
C LYS A 186 19.88 14.85 -17.93
N LEU A 187 19.05 13.86 -18.29
CA LEU A 187 18.04 13.28 -17.40
C LEU A 187 18.58 12.13 -16.53
N ASP A 188 19.79 11.64 -16.80
CA ASP A 188 20.44 10.59 -16.01
C ASP A 188 20.50 10.91 -14.51
N ALA A 189 20.87 12.15 -14.16
CA ALA A 189 20.98 12.58 -12.78
C ALA A 189 19.65 12.52 -12.02
N VAL A 190 18.53 12.92 -12.66
CA VAL A 190 17.20 12.84 -12.02
C VAL A 190 16.69 11.39 -11.94
N CYS A 191 16.98 10.56 -12.95
CA CYS A 191 16.68 9.13 -12.93
C CYS A 191 17.43 8.40 -11.81
N LEU A 192 18.74 8.63 -11.68
CA LEU A 192 19.55 8.06 -10.60
C LEU A 192 19.08 8.56 -9.23
N ARG A 193 18.69 9.83 -9.12
CA ARG A 193 18.13 10.38 -7.88
C ARG A 193 16.82 9.67 -7.51
N PHE A 194 15.90 9.49 -8.47
CA PHE A 194 14.65 8.76 -8.25
C PHE A 194 14.88 7.34 -7.72
N ILE A 195 15.75 6.57 -8.39
CA ILE A 195 16.11 5.20 -8.01
C ILE A 195 16.74 5.16 -6.61
N ASN A 196 17.66 6.09 -6.32
CA ASN A 196 18.34 6.14 -5.03
C ASN A 196 17.41 6.55 -3.87
N ASP A 197 16.51 7.51 -4.11
CA ASP A 197 15.59 7.98 -3.07
C ASP A 197 14.54 6.90 -2.74
N ASP A 198 14.04 6.16 -3.75
CA ASP A 198 13.18 5.00 -3.52
C ASP A 198 13.94 3.83 -2.86
N TYR A 199 15.23 3.65 -3.18
CA TYR A 199 16.05 2.64 -2.51
C TYR A 199 16.22 2.95 -1.02
N LYS A 200 16.52 4.21 -0.67
CA LYS A 200 16.59 4.65 0.73
C LYS A 200 15.27 4.44 1.46
N PHE A 201 14.15 4.79 0.83
CA PHE A 201 12.82 4.55 1.37
C PHE A 201 12.62 3.07 1.67
N LEU A 202 12.80 2.18 0.67
CA LEU A 202 12.57 0.75 0.84
C LEU A 202 13.52 0.11 1.86
N VAL A 203 14.79 0.54 1.92
CA VAL A 203 15.74 0.06 2.96
C VAL A 203 15.25 0.41 4.36
N ASN A 204 14.89 1.69 4.59
CA ASN A 204 14.44 2.13 5.90
C ASN A 204 13.11 1.48 6.28
N PHE A 205 12.18 1.39 5.33
CA PHE A 205 10.89 0.76 5.52
C PHE A 205 11.01 -0.73 5.84
N ASN A 206 11.92 -1.45 5.17
CA ASN A 206 12.16 -2.87 5.44
C ASN A 206 12.96 -3.15 6.72
N ARG A 207 13.61 -2.15 7.31
CA ARG A 207 14.31 -2.27 8.60
C ARG A 207 13.40 -1.99 9.79
N ASP A 208 12.25 -1.39 9.56
CA ASP A 208 11.30 -1.04 10.60
C ASP A 208 10.42 -2.25 10.96
N GLU A 209 10.88 -3.04 11.95
CA GLU A 209 10.17 -4.23 12.41
C GLU A 209 8.75 -3.94 12.90
N GLU A 210 8.50 -2.72 13.41
CA GLU A 210 7.16 -2.34 13.88
C GLU A 210 6.17 -2.28 12.72
N VAL A 211 6.59 -1.81 11.55
CA VAL A 211 5.72 -1.77 10.36
C VAL A 211 5.20 -3.16 10.06
N PHE A 212 6.06 -4.18 10.00
CA PHE A 212 5.64 -5.53 9.64
C PHE A 212 4.92 -6.26 10.77
N LYS A 213 5.21 -5.92 12.03
CA LYS A 213 4.44 -6.42 13.17
C LYS A 213 2.99 -5.96 13.11
N TYR A 214 2.74 -4.69 12.77
CA TYR A 214 1.39 -4.11 12.78
C TYR A 214 0.70 -4.14 11.42
N PHE A 215 1.44 -4.28 10.32
CA PHE A 215 0.93 -4.37 8.95
C PHE A 215 1.54 -5.57 8.20
N PRO A 216 1.30 -6.80 8.68
CA PRO A 216 1.97 -8.00 8.16
C PRO A 216 1.64 -8.30 6.69
N SER A 217 0.52 -7.79 6.17
CA SER A 217 0.15 -7.95 4.75
C SER A 217 1.14 -7.29 3.78
N ILE A 218 1.88 -6.27 4.23
CA ILE A 218 2.81 -5.49 3.40
C ILE A 218 4.19 -6.15 3.31
N MET A 219 4.55 -7.02 4.26
CA MET A 219 5.90 -7.56 4.41
C MET A 219 6.42 -8.26 3.14
N GLN A 220 5.67 -9.22 2.61
CA GLN A 220 6.11 -9.97 1.42
C GLN A 220 6.17 -9.10 0.16
N PRO A 221 5.15 -8.29 -0.17
CA PRO A 221 5.26 -7.30 -1.24
C PRO A 221 6.48 -6.38 -1.09
N SER A 222 6.73 -5.85 0.12
CA SER A 222 7.84 -4.92 0.37
C SER A 222 9.21 -5.56 0.14
N LEU A 223 9.40 -6.78 0.64
CA LEU A 223 10.63 -7.55 0.44
C LEU A 223 10.87 -7.88 -1.03
N LYS A 224 9.81 -8.23 -1.78
CA LYS A 224 9.90 -8.53 -3.22
C LYS A 224 10.34 -7.29 -4.00
N THR A 225 9.70 -6.15 -3.76
CA THR A 225 10.05 -4.88 -4.42
C THR A 225 11.46 -4.41 -4.02
N TYR A 226 11.83 -4.52 -2.75
CA TYR A 226 13.19 -4.19 -2.28
C TYR A 226 14.26 -5.04 -2.98
N ARG A 227 14.05 -6.35 -3.12
CA ARG A 227 14.98 -7.23 -3.84
C ARG A 227 15.10 -6.86 -5.31
N ALA A 228 14.00 -6.54 -5.99
CA ALA A 228 14.03 -6.08 -7.37
C ALA A 228 14.83 -4.77 -7.51
N LEU A 229 14.56 -3.77 -6.68
CA LEU A 229 15.29 -2.50 -6.70
C LEU A 229 16.76 -2.66 -6.31
N SER A 230 17.08 -3.52 -5.34
CA SER A 230 18.46 -3.79 -4.94
C SER A 230 19.25 -4.46 -6.05
N ARG A 231 18.64 -5.35 -6.84
CA ARG A 231 19.27 -5.92 -8.05
C ARG A 231 19.56 -4.80 -9.05
N LEU A 232 18.54 -4.02 -9.41
CA LEU A 232 18.68 -2.89 -10.34
C LEU A 232 19.80 -1.92 -9.93
N VAL A 233 19.85 -1.50 -8.66
CA VAL A 233 20.89 -0.59 -8.15
C VAL A 233 22.29 -1.20 -8.29
N ASN A 234 22.44 -2.51 -8.05
CA ASN A 234 23.72 -3.19 -8.23
C ASN A 234 24.08 -3.28 -9.73
N SER A 235 23.12 -3.57 -10.60
CA SER A 235 23.30 -3.61 -12.05
C SER A 235 23.73 -2.26 -12.62
N ILE A 236 23.20 -1.15 -12.10
CA ILE A 236 23.60 0.22 -12.46
C ILE A 236 25.02 0.55 -11.98
N LYS A 237 25.39 0.13 -10.77
CA LYS A 237 26.69 0.47 -10.16
C LYS A 237 27.87 -0.34 -10.68
N ASP A 238 27.65 -1.59 -11.07
CA ASP A 238 28.70 -2.48 -11.57
C ASP A 238 28.24 -3.27 -12.81
N PRO A 239 28.13 -2.59 -13.97
CA PRO A 239 27.68 -3.23 -15.22
C PRO A 239 28.64 -4.33 -15.69
N SER A 240 29.93 -4.17 -15.40
CA SER A 240 31.01 -5.09 -15.80
C SER A 240 30.93 -6.47 -15.18
N ARG A 241 30.42 -6.57 -13.94
CA ARG A 241 30.41 -7.82 -13.19
C ARG A 241 29.38 -8.84 -13.66
N PHE A 242 28.40 -8.41 -14.45
CA PHE A 242 27.24 -9.24 -14.80
C PHE A 242 26.93 -9.33 -16.30
N LYS A 243 27.73 -8.71 -17.20
CA LYS A 243 27.50 -8.70 -18.66
C LYS A 243 26.06 -8.31 -19.05
N PHE A 244 25.54 -7.24 -18.46
CA PHE A 244 24.17 -6.78 -18.74
C PHE A 244 24.04 -6.11 -20.10
N THR A 245 22.99 -6.46 -20.85
CA THR A 245 22.53 -5.70 -22.01
C THR A 245 21.59 -4.58 -21.56
N THR A 246 21.44 -3.52 -22.36
CA THR A 246 20.45 -2.45 -22.13
C THR A 246 19.03 -3.02 -21.99
N GLU A 247 18.68 -4.04 -22.78
CA GLU A 247 17.40 -4.76 -22.70
C GLU A 247 17.20 -5.45 -21.34
N SER A 248 18.25 -6.05 -20.77
CA SER A 248 18.15 -6.70 -19.47
C SER A 248 17.89 -5.68 -18.35
N LEU A 249 18.50 -4.50 -18.42
CA LEU A 249 18.26 -3.42 -17.45
C LEU A 249 16.86 -2.83 -17.60
N GLU A 250 16.38 -2.69 -18.83
CA GLU A 250 15.01 -2.27 -19.10
C GLU A 250 14.00 -3.23 -18.45
N MET A 251 14.23 -4.54 -18.58
CA MET A 251 13.40 -5.56 -17.95
C MET A 251 13.47 -5.53 -16.41
N GLU A 252 14.65 -5.37 -15.82
CA GLU A 252 14.79 -5.22 -14.35
C GLU A 252 14.08 -3.95 -13.84
N LEU A 253 14.16 -2.86 -14.61
CA LEU A 253 13.49 -1.61 -14.27
C LEU A 253 11.97 -1.72 -14.42
N LEU A 254 11.49 -2.39 -15.47
CA LEU A 254 10.07 -2.67 -15.66
C LEU A 254 9.51 -3.50 -14.50
N GLU A 255 10.17 -4.61 -14.17
CA GLU A 255 9.80 -5.45 -13.02
C GLU A 255 9.72 -4.62 -11.74
N TYR A 256 10.73 -3.77 -11.48
CA TYR A 256 10.72 -2.88 -10.34
C TYR A 256 9.52 -1.91 -10.35
N LEU A 257 9.25 -1.22 -11.47
CA LEU A 257 8.20 -0.20 -11.54
C LEU A 257 6.80 -0.81 -11.37
N GLU A 258 6.57 -2.02 -11.87
CA GLU A 258 5.32 -2.77 -11.67
C GLU A 258 5.14 -3.17 -10.20
N LEU A 259 6.14 -3.81 -9.61
CA LEU A 259 6.13 -4.20 -8.19
C LEU A 259 6.01 -2.99 -7.26
N ARG A 260 6.61 -1.86 -7.65
CA ARG A 260 6.50 -0.60 -6.93
C ARG A 260 5.06 -0.09 -6.94
N ASN A 261 4.41 -0.06 -8.10
CA ASN A 261 3.03 0.43 -8.19
C ASN A 261 2.08 -0.42 -7.33
N GLU A 262 2.21 -1.75 -7.38
CA GLU A 262 1.43 -2.66 -6.52
C GLU A 262 1.71 -2.40 -5.03
N LEU A 263 2.97 -2.42 -4.61
CA LEU A 263 3.36 -2.23 -3.21
C LEU A 263 2.85 -0.91 -2.64
N PHE A 264 3.03 0.20 -3.36
CA PHE A 264 2.67 1.51 -2.85
C PHE A 264 1.15 1.66 -2.72
N ASN A 265 0.38 1.06 -3.63
CA ASN A 265 -1.07 0.98 -3.49
C ASN A 265 -1.48 0.14 -2.28
N ASP A 266 -0.83 -1.01 -2.05
CA ASP A 266 -1.06 -1.85 -0.86
C ASP A 266 -0.74 -1.09 0.44
N ILE A 267 0.39 -0.38 0.49
CA ILE A 267 0.76 0.44 1.66
C ILE A 267 -0.30 1.52 1.88
N GLU A 268 -0.73 2.23 0.84
CA GLU A 268 -1.71 3.30 0.97
C GLU A 268 -3.09 2.78 1.41
N GLU A 269 -3.50 1.61 0.91
CA GLU A 269 -4.74 0.94 1.30
C GLU A 269 -4.74 0.51 2.77
N VAL A 270 -3.63 -0.07 3.22
CA VAL A 270 -3.49 -0.69 4.54
C VAL A 270 -3.06 0.30 5.63
N MET A 271 -2.15 1.21 5.32
CA MET A 271 -1.59 2.20 6.24
C MET A 271 -2.16 3.60 6.02
N GLY A 272 -2.31 4.07 4.78
CA GLY A 272 -2.70 5.48 4.48
C GLY A 272 -4.03 5.91 5.11
N SER A 273 -4.96 4.98 5.26
CA SER A 273 -6.28 5.21 5.88
C SER A 273 -6.23 5.55 7.38
N TYR A 274 -5.10 5.31 8.06
CA TYR A 274 -4.91 5.64 9.48
C TYR A 274 -4.50 7.10 9.70
N ALA A 275 -3.66 7.66 8.83
CA ALA A 275 -3.18 9.05 8.93
C ALA A 275 -4.31 10.08 8.78
N GLN A 276 -5.30 9.84 7.92
CA GLN A 276 -6.44 10.74 7.71
C GLN A 276 -7.46 10.75 8.86
N ARG A 277 -7.28 9.90 9.88
CA ARG A 277 -8.28 9.64 10.93
C ARG A 277 -7.74 9.84 12.35
N ALA A 278 -6.52 10.38 12.49
CA ALA A 278 -6.03 10.88 13.76
C ALA A 278 -6.91 12.06 14.23
N PRO A 279 -7.28 12.13 15.52
CA PRO A 279 -8.16 13.15 16.06
C PRO A 279 -7.59 14.57 15.92
#